data_AF-A0A1C6RVG0-F1
#
_entry.id   AF-A0A1C6RVG0-F1
#
_cell.length_a   1.000
_cell.length_b   1.000
_cell.length_c   1.000
_cell.angle_alpha   90.00
_cell.angle_beta   90.00
_cell.angle_gamma   90.00
#
_symmetry.space_group_name_H-M   'P 1'
#
loop_
_entity.id
_entity.type
_entity.pdbx_description
1 polymer ?
#
loop_
_entity_poly.entity_id
_entity_poly.type
_entity_poly.pdbx_seq_one_letter_code
_entity_poly.pdbx_strand_id
1 'polypeptide(L)'
;MTDADHALYEFSDALLFPGYFGWNWDALSDCLRDLNWLPADGYLIVVENAPQLLSSSVEDQHTLFRILYQAVRHWASPLGQPEGKGSPFKVLLLCDRDEEAALLRQEIVYAVHKMR
;
A
#
# COMPACT_ATOMS: atom_id res chain seq x y z
N MET A 1 -6.51 2.35 11.94
CA MET A 1 -6.89 1.47 10.82
C MET A 1 -6.90 0.01 11.28
N THR A 2 -7.90 -0.42 12.05
CA THR A 2 -7.94 -1.80 12.59
C THR A 2 -8.72 -2.77 11.70
N ASP A 3 -9.59 -2.27 10.84
CA ASP A 3 -10.46 -3.02 9.92
C ASP A 3 -10.36 -2.48 8.48
N ALA A 4 -10.90 -3.25 7.54
CA ALA A 4 -10.80 -3.01 6.11
C ALA A 4 -11.45 -1.68 5.68
N ASP A 5 -12.64 -1.38 6.18
CA ASP A 5 -13.38 -0.18 5.80
C ASP A 5 -12.64 1.08 6.24
N HIS A 6 -12.13 1.10 7.48
CA HIS A 6 -11.32 2.21 7.96
C HIS A 6 -10.02 2.34 7.16
N ALA A 7 -9.37 1.23 6.82
CA ALA A 7 -8.16 1.29 6.00
C ALA A 7 -8.43 1.87 4.60
N LEU A 8 -9.47 1.40 3.91
CA LEU A 8 -9.86 1.90 2.59
C LEU A 8 -10.21 3.39 2.61
N TYR A 9 -10.89 3.85 3.67
CA TYR A 9 -11.18 5.27 3.87
C TYR A 9 -9.91 6.11 4.00
N GLU A 10 -8.97 5.72 4.86
CA GLU A 10 -7.73 6.47 5.09
C GLU A 10 -6.87 6.57 3.83
N PHE A 11 -6.78 5.50 3.02
CA PHE A 11 -6.09 5.56 1.72
C PHE A 11 -6.82 6.50 0.75
N SER A 12 -8.15 6.41 0.68
CA SER A 12 -8.96 7.26 -0.19
C SER A 12 -8.82 8.74 0.15
N ASP A 13 -8.86 9.08 1.43
CA ASP A 13 -8.74 10.46 1.91
C ASP A 13 -7.32 11.00 1.70
N ALA A 14 -6.29 10.26 2.13
CA ALA A 14 -4.90 10.70 2.05
C ALA A 14 -4.38 10.86 0.61
N LEU A 15 -4.88 10.05 -0.33
CA LEU A 15 -4.45 10.07 -1.74
C LEU A 15 -5.48 10.72 -2.68
N LEU A 16 -6.50 11.37 -2.10
CA LEU A 16 -7.55 12.08 -2.83
C LEU A 16 -8.17 11.24 -3.94
N PHE A 17 -8.51 9.98 -3.64
CA PHE A 17 -9.06 9.08 -4.63
C PHE A 17 -10.35 9.64 -5.26
N PRO A 18 -10.63 9.31 -6.54
CA PRO A 18 -11.80 9.81 -7.24
C PRO A 18 -13.10 9.33 -6.60
N GLY A 19 -14.18 10.10 -6.77
CA GLY A 19 -15.50 9.76 -6.22
C GLY A 19 -16.12 8.45 -6.74
N TYR A 20 -15.53 7.83 -7.76
CA TYR A 20 -15.90 6.51 -8.26
C TYR A 20 -15.14 5.36 -7.57
N PHE A 21 -14.36 5.65 -6.52
CA PHE A 21 -13.62 4.63 -5.77
C PHE A 21 -14.53 3.50 -5.30
N GLY A 22 -14.15 2.26 -5.60
CA GLY A 22 -15.02 1.08 -5.46
C GLY A 22 -15.13 0.49 -4.05
N TRP A 23 -14.46 1.06 -3.05
CA TRP A 23 -14.50 0.60 -1.64
C TRP A 23 -14.22 -0.89 -1.46
N ASN A 24 -13.19 -1.39 -2.15
CA ASN A 24 -12.72 -2.77 -2.03
C ASN A 24 -11.22 -2.87 -2.35
N TRP A 25 -10.63 -4.05 -2.06
CA TRP A 25 -9.20 -4.30 -2.25
C TRP A 25 -8.72 -4.20 -3.70
N ASP A 26 -9.54 -4.61 -4.67
CA ASP A 26 -9.18 -4.51 -6.09
C ASP A 26 -9.15 -3.04 -6.55
N ALA A 27 -10.14 -2.25 -6.12
CA ALA A 27 -10.19 -0.81 -6.39
C ALA A 27 -9.00 -0.07 -5.76
N LEU A 28 -8.59 -0.44 -4.54
CA LEU A 28 -7.37 0.10 -3.92
C LEU A 28 -6.14 -0.25 -4.75
N SER A 29 -6.03 -1.50 -5.20
CA SER A 29 -4.93 -1.98 -6.03
C SER A 29 -4.81 -1.21 -7.34
N ASP A 30 -5.93 -0.93 -7.99
CA ASP A 30 -5.98 -0.16 -9.23
C ASP A 30 -5.60 1.30 -8.99
N CYS A 31 -6.15 1.95 -7.97
CA CYS A 31 -5.84 3.35 -7.68
C CYS A 31 -4.37 3.55 -7.28
N LEU A 32 -3.75 2.63 -6.54
CA LEU A 32 -2.34 2.74 -6.17
C LEU A 32 -1.39 2.51 -7.36
N ARG A 33 -1.86 1.90 -8.46
CA ARG A 33 -1.09 1.73 -9.69
C ARG A 33 -1.33 2.86 -10.71
N ASP A 34 -2.42 3.59 -10.59
CA ASP A 34 -2.73 4.75 -11.43
C ASP A 34 -3.16 5.95 -10.57
N LEU A 35 -2.22 6.87 -10.34
CA LEU A 35 -2.43 8.11 -9.59
C LEU A 35 -2.49 9.33 -10.52
N ASN A 36 -3.07 9.18 -11.72
CA ASN A 36 -3.10 10.25 -12.72
C ASN A 36 -3.74 11.58 -12.24
N TRP A 37 -4.63 11.53 -11.24
CA TRP A 37 -5.29 12.70 -10.64
C TRP A 37 -4.42 13.43 -9.62
N LEU A 38 -3.35 12.80 -9.13
CA LEU A 38 -2.43 13.34 -8.14
C LEU A 38 -0.99 13.33 -8.68
N PRO A 39 -0.69 14.05 -9.78
CA PRO A 39 0.61 13.97 -10.43
C PRO A 39 1.74 14.46 -9.52
N ALA A 40 2.80 13.64 -9.39
CA ALA A 40 4.01 13.96 -8.64
C ALA A 40 5.24 13.28 -9.25
N ASP A 41 6.42 13.83 -8.95
CA ASP A 41 7.71 13.22 -9.30
C ASP A 41 7.98 11.92 -8.53
N GLY A 42 7.23 11.65 -7.47
CA GLY A 42 7.33 10.45 -6.65
C GLY A 42 6.34 10.46 -5.49
N TYR A 43 6.08 9.28 -4.93
CA TYR A 43 5.11 9.06 -3.86
C TYR A 43 5.78 8.36 -2.67
N LEU A 44 5.44 8.81 -1.46
CA LEU A 44 5.79 8.15 -0.21
C LEU A 44 4.52 7.97 0.62
N ILE A 45 4.15 6.73 0.85
CA ILE A 45 3.08 6.38 1.79
C ILE A 45 3.74 6.10 3.15
N VAL A 46 3.34 6.82 4.18
CA VAL A 46 3.76 6.58 5.56
C VAL A 46 2.57 6.00 6.31
N VAL A 47 2.74 4.80 6.87
CA VAL A 47 1.77 4.22 7.79
C VAL A 47 2.36 4.29 9.19
N GLU A 48 1.76 5.13 10.02
CA GLU A 48 2.06 5.22 11.45
C GLU A 48 1.41 4.06 12.21
N ASN A 49 1.99 3.64 13.33
CA ASN A 49 1.50 2.52 14.14
C ASN A 49 1.22 1.28 13.27
N ALA A 50 2.16 0.96 12.37
CA ALA A 50 2.00 -0.12 11.40
C ALA A 50 1.73 -1.52 12.03
N PRO A 51 2.23 -1.86 13.24
CA PRO A 51 1.87 -3.13 13.88
C PRO A 51 0.37 -3.28 14.17
N GLN A 52 -0.38 -2.17 14.27
CA GLN A 52 -1.82 -2.16 14.53
C GLN A 52 -2.66 -2.11 13.24
N LEU A 53 -2.01 -1.99 12.08
CA LEU A 53 -2.68 -1.94 10.78
C LEU A 53 -3.42 -3.26 10.52
N LEU A 54 -4.75 -3.17 10.35
CA LEU A 54 -5.62 -4.31 10.08
C LEU A 54 -5.49 -5.44 11.13
N SER A 55 -5.23 -5.08 12.38
CA SER A 55 -5.05 -6.05 13.47
C SER A 55 -6.26 -6.97 13.72
N SER A 56 -7.44 -6.62 13.19
CA SER A 56 -8.65 -7.43 13.28
C SER A 56 -8.71 -8.56 12.25
N SER A 57 -7.86 -8.56 11.22
CA SER A 57 -7.88 -9.54 10.12
C SER A 57 -6.50 -9.67 9.48
N VAL A 58 -5.83 -10.79 9.76
CA VAL A 58 -4.51 -11.11 9.16
C VAL A 58 -4.63 -11.27 7.65
N GLU A 59 -5.75 -11.80 7.14
CA GLU A 59 -5.98 -11.97 5.71
C GLU A 59 -6.07 -10.63 4.97
N ASP A 60 -6.80 -9.66 5.53
CA ASP A 60 -6.88 -8.31 4.98
C ASP A 60 -5.52 -7.60 5.08
N GLN A 61 -4.82 -7.77 6.21
CA GLN A 61 -3.47 -7.22 6.39
C GLN A 61 -2.50 -7.74 5.31
N HIS A 62 -2.50 -9.05 5.06
CA HIS A 62 -1.69 -9.66 4.00
C HIS A 62 -2.12 -9.20 2.61
N THR A 63 -3.41 -9.00 2.38
CA THR A 63 -3.93 -8.45 1.13
C THR A 63 -3.41 -7.03 0.89
N LEU A 64 -3.46 -6.17 1.89
CA LEU A 64 -2.90 -4.83 1.81
C LEU A 64 -1.39 -4.85 1.55
N PHE A 65 -0.60 -5.67 2.25
CA PHE A 65 0.85 -5.76 2.00
C PHE A 65 1.16 -6.22 0.57
N ARG A 66 0.39 -7.16 0.01
CA ARG A 66 0.53 -7.57 -1.38
C ARG A 66 0.23 -6.43 -2.34
N ILE A 67 -0.84 -5.68 -2.11
CA ILE A 67 -1.22 -4.52 -2.92
C ILE A 67 -0.12 -3.46 -2.89
N LEU A 68 0.35 -3.07 -1.71
CA LEU A 68 1.42 -2.07 -1.55
C LEU A 68 2.72 -2.53 -2.23
N TYR A 69 3.08 -3.80 -2.09
CA TYR A 69 4.24 -4.39 -2.77
C TYR A 69 4.10 -4.36 -4.29
N GLN A 70 2.93 -4.70 -4.82
CA GLN A 70 2.65 -4.64 -6.26
C GLN A 70 2.72 -3.20 -6.79
N ALA A 71 2.20 -2.22 -6.05
CA ALA A 71 2.29 -0.81 -6.40
C ALA A 71 3.75 -0.34 -6.46
N VAL A 72 4.55 -0.60 -5.42
CA VAL A 72 5.99 -0.29 -5.41
C VAL A 72 6.70 -0.87 -6.64
N ARG A 73 6.40 -2.12 -7.00
CA ARG A 73 6.99 -2.77 -8.18
C ARG A 73 6.50 -2.18 -9.50
N HIS A 74 5.22 -1.83 -9.59
CA HIS A 74 4.63 -1.23 -10.78
C HIS A 74 5.35 0.08 -11.12
N TRP A 75 5.48 0.97 -10.15
CA TRP A 75 6.11 2.28 -10.32
C TRP A 75 7.64 2.22 -10.49
N ALA A 76 8.30 1.22 -9.93
CA ALA A 76 9.73 0.98 -10.17
C ALA A 76 10.05 0.54 -11.62
N SER A 77 9.06 0.04 -12.36
CA SER A 77 9.22 -0.36 -13.75
C SER A 77 9.23 0.89 -14.66
N PRO A 78 10.26 1.08 -15.50
CA PRO A 78 10.26 2.15 -16.50
C PRO A 78 9.28 1.87 -17.66
N LEU A 79 8.81 0.62 -17.80
CA LEU A 79 7.84 0.24 -18.84
C LEU A 79 6.44 0.70 -18.43
N GLY A 80 5.84 1.59 -19.23
CA GLY A 80 4.48 2.08 -19.05
C GLY A 80 4.38 3.52 -18.51
N GLN A 81 5.49 4.17 -18.16
CA GLN A 81 5.46 5.57 -17.72
C GLN A 81 5.63 6.55 -18.89
N PRO A 82 4.88 7.67 -18.90
CA PRO A 82 4.80 8.58 -20.05
C PRO A 82 6.15 9.19 -20.48
N GLU A 83 7.14 9.29 -19.58
CA GLU A 83 8.46 9.87 -19.88
C GLU A 83 9.62 8.85 -19.86
N GLY A 84 9.33 7.55 -19.71
CA GLY A 84 10.37 6.50 -19.63
C GLY A 84 11.28 6.59 -18.39
N LYS A 85 10.97 7.47 -17.43
CA LYS A 85 11.53 7.48 -16.08
C LYS A 85 10.50 6.88 -15.13
N GLY A 86 10.90 5.92 -14.31
CA GLY A 86 10.04 5.43 -13.24
C GLY A 86 9.92 6.48 -12.14
N SER A 87 8.71 6.95 -11.82
CA SER A 87 8.48 7.74 -10.62
C SER A 87 8.63 6.84 -9.38
N PRO A 88 9.49 7.17 -8.40
CA PRO A 88 9.62 6.38 -7.19
C PRO A 88 8.31 6.34 -6.40
N PHE A 89 7.83 5.13 -6.10
CA PHE A 89 6.75 4.90 -5.15
C PHE A 89 7.30 4.08 -3.99
N LYS A 90 7.25 4.65 -2.78
CA LYS A 90 7.81 4.03 -1.57
C LYS A 90 6.74 3.92 -0.49
N VAL A 91 6.86 2.88 0.33
CA VAL A 91 6.04 2.70 1.53
C VAL A 91 6.96 2.60 2.73
N LEU A 92 6.67 3.40 3.76
CA LEU A 92 7.35 3.39 5.04
C LEU A 92 6.35 2.97 6.12
N LEU A 93 6.68 1.91 6.85
CA LEU A 93 5.89 1.38 7.95
C LEU A 93 6.60 1.73 9.26
N LEU A 94 6.03 2.62 10.05
CA LEU A 94 6.61 3.06 11.32
C LEU A 94 6.19 2.11 12.44
N CYS A 95 7.17 1.70 13.24
CA CYS A 95 7.01 0.83 14.40
C CYS A 95 7.75 1.47 15.57
N ASP A 96 7.11 1.52 16.73
CA ASP A 96 7.72 2.10 17.93
C ASP A 96 8.70 1.14 18.62
N ARG A 97 8.50 -0.18 18.44
CA ARG A 97 9.28 -1.23 19.09
C ARG A 97 9.94 -2.14 18.07
N ASP A 98 11.21 -2.46 18.31
CA ASP A 98 11.99 -3.35 17.43
C ASP A 98 11.40 -4.76 17.30
N GLU A 99 10.81 -5.29 18.38
CA GLU A 99 10.15 -6.60 18.38
C GLU A 99 8.92 -6.62 17.46
N GLU A 100 8.12 -5.56 17.48
CA GLU A 100 6.97 -5.41 16.59
C GLU A 100 7.42 -5.24 15.13
N ALA A 101 8.49 -4.47 14.91
CA ALA A 101 9.07 -4.32 13.58
C ALA A 101 9.58 -5.66 13.02
N ALA A 102 10.16 -6.52 13.87
CA ALA A 102 10.62 -7.84 13.46
C ALA A 102 9.46 -8.76 13.06
N LEU A 103 8.37 -8.78 13.85
CA LEU A 103 7.16 -9.54 13.53
C LEU A 103 6.51 -9.03 12.25
N LEU A 104 6.33 -7.71 12.13
CA LEU A 104 5.75 -7.09 10.95
C LEU A 104 6.53 -7.41 9.67
N ARG A 105 7.87 -7.43 9.75
CA ARG A 105 8.73 -7.86 8.63
C ARG A 105 8.46 -9.31 8.23
N GLN A 106 8.26 -10.22 9.19
CA GLN A 106 7.93 -11.61 8.90
C GLN A 106 6.58 -11.73 8.17
N GLU A 107 5.56 -11.01 8.64
CA GLU A 107 4.24 -10.97 8.02
C GLU A 107 4.29 -10.41 6.59
N ILE A 108 5.05 -9.34 6.35
CA ILE A 108 5.24 -8.78 5.00
C ILE A 108 5.92 -9.81 4.08
N VAL A 109 7.00 -10.44 4.55
CA VAL A 109 7.71 -11.46 3.77
C VAL A 109 6.78 -12.61 3.43
N TYR A 110 6.00 -13.10 4.40
CA TYR A 110 5.04 -14.17 4.21
C TYR A 110 3.98 -13.79 3.18
N ALA A 111 3.33 -12.64 3.34
CA ALA A 111 2.28 -12.14 2.45
C ALA A 111 2.77 -12.01 1.00
N VAL A 112 4.00 -11.52 0.81
CA VAL A 112 4.57 -11.28 -0.52
C VAL A 112 5.10 -12.56 -1.18
N HIS A 113 5.62 -13.54 -0.42
CA HIS A 113 6.28 -14.73 -0.98
C HIS A 113 5.39 -15.96 -1.11
N LYS A 114 4.26 -16.05 -0.38
CA LYS A 114 3.32 -17.18 -0.50
C LYS A 114 2.54 -17.21 -1.84
N MET A 115 2.95 -16.40 -2.82
CA MET A 115 2.45 -16.40 -4.20
C MET A 115 3.18 -17.40 -5.12
N ARG A 116 3.84 -18.43 -4.57
CA ARG A 116 4.37 -19.56 -5.36
C ARG A 116 3.65 -20.85 -5.03
#